data_AF-A0A8K0QDM9-F1
#
_entry.id   AF-A0A8K0QDM9-F1
#
_cell.length_a   1.000
_cell.length_b   1.000
_cell.length_c   1.000
_cell.angle_alpha   90.00
_cell.angle_beta   90.00
_cell.angle_gamma   90.00
#
_symmetry.space_group_name_H-M   'P 1'
#
loop_
_entity.id
_entity.type
_entity.pdbx_description
1 polymer ?
#
loop_
_entity_poly.entity_id
_entity_poly.type
_entity_poly.pdbx_seq_one_letter_code
_entity_poly.pdbx_strand_id
1 'polypeptide(L)'
;MKTAVLLSVLAALASATPTVKQPPSKRSDLTAVTVSGNAFWQGKTRFYLRGIDYQPGGAAANTDPLADTTVCERDIAKFKDLGVNVIRVYAVDNSANHDKCMSALNDAGIYLVLDVNNPAYSINRADPGPSYNTAYLQSVFATVEMFAQYKNTLAFFSGNEVINDEADTDKSAPYVKAVTRDMKNYMKERGLRAVPVGYSAADVSSNRKQTADYMNCGSDDLRSDFFAFNDYSWCNSDFKTSGWDAKVKNFTDYGLPIFLSEYGCIKNRPRKFDEVSAMMNTEMSGVYSGGLLYEYSIEENDYGIVSIGKDDKVTTISEYNLFKTALSENAAPTGDGGAASTTHSQACPTSASDWQVNPSLVPEMPSAAQKYMTKGAGDGPGLKGDGSQDKADSGTATASVDAGTTGGSSSSSETSDSAAPTMMAPMDLAPICVTGAAIIFTLFGALLL
;
A
#
# COMPACT_ATOMS: atom_id res chain seq x y z
N MET A 1 2.55 68.11 -35.41
CA MET A 1 3.30 66.88 -35.12
C MET A 1 2.33 65.79 -34.68
N LYS A 2 1.92 64.91 -35.61
CA LYS A 2 1.33 63.60 -35.29
C LYS A 2 1.79 62.64 -36.38
N THR A 3 2.80 61.87 -36.02
CA THR A 3 3.42 60.78 -36.78
C THR A 3 2.50 59.57 -36.68
N ALA A 4 2.03 59.02 -37.80
CA ALA A 4 1.36 57.73 -37.83
C ALA A 4 2.38 56.68 -38.29
N VAL A 5 2.81 55.83 -37.36
CA VAL A 5 3.67 54.67 -37.62
C VAL A 5 2.78 53.52 -38.07
N LEU A 6 2.98 53.03 -39.29
CA LEU A 6 2.41 51.77 -39.77
C LEU A 6 3.14 50.61 -39.09
N LEU A 7 2.43 49.83 -38.26
CA LEU A 7 2.88 48.52 -37.81
C LEU A 7 2.61 47.48 -38.91
N SER A 8 3.67 46.88 -39.42
CA SER A 8 3.64 45.67 -40.24
C SER A 8 3.54 44.44 -39.35
N VAL A 9 2.42 43.71 -39.44
CA VAL A 9 2.24 42.40 -38.79
C VAL A 9 2.77 41.33 -39.75
N LEU A 10 3.94 40.75 -39.48
CA LEU A 10 4.39 39.50 -40.10
C LEU A 10 3.74 38.33 -39.35
N ALA A 11 2.79 37.65 -39.99
CA ALA A 11 2.29 36.37 -39.53
C ALA A 11 3.30 35.26 -39.90
N ALA A 12 3.98 34.69 -38.90
CA ALA A 12 4.80 33.49 -39.07
C ALA A 12 3.89 32.26 -39.09
N LEU A 13 3.67 31.68 -40.27
CA LEU A 13 3.04 30.37 -40.44
C LEU A 13 4.05 29.27 -40.09
N ALA A 14 4.03 28.80 -38.84
CA ALA A 14 4.74 27.60 -38.44
C ALA A 14 4.02 26.38 -39.00
N SER A 15 4.66 25.67 -39.93
CA SER A 15 4.15 24.43 -40.51
C SER A 15 4.34 23.30 -39.48
N ALA A 16 3.25 22.70 -39.01
CA ALA A 16 3.32 21.55 -38.09
C ALA A 16 3.97 20.36 -38.81
N THR A 17 5.15 19.93 -38.33
CA THR A 17 5.77 18.68 -38.76
C THR A 17 4.95 17.50 -38.22
N PRO A 18 4.59 16.51 -39.05
CA PRO A 18 3.84 15.36 -38.58
C PRO A 18 4.68 14.54 -37.60
N THR A 19 4.17 14.35 -36.40
CA THR A 19 4.76 13.50 -35.36
C THR A 19 4.87 12.08 -35.90
N VAL A 20 6.09 11.59 -36.12
CA VAL A 20 6.35 10.19 -36.46
C VAL A 20 5.88 9.36 -35.26
N LYS A 21 4.85 8.52 -35.44
CA LYS A 21 4.47 7.53 -34.43
C LYS A 21 5.66 6.60 -34.21
N GLN A 22 6.30 6.76 -33.06
CA GLN A 22 7.35 5.86 -32.60
C GLN A 22 6.73 4.46 -32.49
N PRO A 23 7.33 3.42 -33.10
CA PRO A 23 6.84 2.05 -32.95
C PRO A 23 6.86 1.68 -31.47
N PRO A 24 5.87 0.92 -30.96
CA PRO A 24 5.84 0.53 -29.56
C PRO A 24 7.15 -0.21 -29.25
N SER A 25 7.98 0.36 -28.38
CA SER A 25 8.96 -0.43 -27.66
C SER A 25 8.17 -1.56 -27.00
N LYS A 26 8.73 -2.76 -27.00
CA LYS A 26 8.16 -3.89 -26.27
C LYS A 26 8.16 -3.49 -24.79
N ARG A 27 7.10 -2.82 -24.34
CA ARG A 27 6.93 -2.34 -22.96
C ARG A 27 7.19 -3.55 -22.07
N SER A 28 8.08 -3.42 -21.09
CA SER A 28 8.19 -4.44 -20.05
C SER A 28 6.87 -4.43 -19.30
N ASP A 29 5.93 -5.29 -19.67
CA ASP A 29 4.66 -5.39 -18.96
C ASP A 29 4.93 -6.12 -17.64
N LEU A 30 5.25 -5.36 -16.59
CA LEU A 30 5.51 -5.92 -15.27
C LEU A 30 4.29 -6.72 -14.82
N THR A 31 4.53 -7.94 -14.37
CA THR A 31 3.48 -8.76 -13.76
C THR A 31 3.08 -8.12 -12.44
N ALA A 32 1.81 -7.85 -12.22
CA ALA A 32 1.35 -7.30 -10.94
C ALA A 32 1.78 -8.23 -9.79
N VAL A 33 2.28 -7.63 -8.71
CA VAL A 33 2.61 -8.38 -7.49
C VAL A 33 1.32 -8.66 -6.73
N THR A 34 1.18 -9.90 -6.25
CA THR A 34 0.04 -10.37 -5.47
C THR A 34 0.50 -10.93 -4.14
N VAL A 35 -0.42 -11.08 -3.18
CA VAL A 35 -0.14 -11.76 -1.90
C VAL A 35 -0.72 -13.17 -1.91
N SER A 36 0.03 -14.13 -1.37
CA SER A 36 -0.44 -15.49 -1.10
C SER A 36 0.39 -16.09 0.02
N GLY A 37 -0.26 -16.77 0.96
CA GLY A 37 0.40 -17.24 2.17
C GLY A 37 0.88 -16.07 3.03
N ASN A 38 2.12 -16.13 3.51
CA ASN A 38 2.79 -15.01 4.18
C ASN A 38 3.78 -14.26 3.25
N ALA A 39 3.49 -14.23 1.95
CA ALA A 39 4.42 -13.75 0.94
C ALA A 39 3.78 -12.93 -0.20
N PHE A 40 4.58 -12.04 -0.77
CA PHE A 40 4.39 -11.37 -2.06
C PHE A 40 4.96 -12.19 -3.21
N TRP A 41 4.28 -12.18 -4.35
CA TRP A 41 4.61 -12.98 -5.53
C TRP A 41 4.49 -12.16 -6.80
N GLN A 42 5.49 -12.24 -7.67
CA GLN A 42 5.43 -11.78 -9.05
C GLN A 42 5.13 -13.00 -9.92
N GLY A 43 3.85 -13.24 -10.22
CA GLY A 43 3.41 -14.49 -10.83
C GLY A 43 3.68 -15.68 -9.91
N LYS A 44 4.63 -16.55 -10.29
CA LYS A 44 5.05 -17.72 -9.47
C LYS A 44 6.37 -17.51 -8.74
N THR A 45 7.02 -16.37 -8.94
CA THR A 45 8.32 -16.07 -8.34
C THR A 45 8.11 -15.28 -7.07
N ARG A 46 8.76 -15.70 -5.98
CA ARG A 46 8.74 -14.95 -4.71
C ARG A 46 9.28 -13.54 -4.95
N PHE A 47 8.52 -12.54 -4.51
CA PHE A 47 8.91 -11.14 -4.61
C PHE A 47 9.40 -10.64 -3.26
N TYR A 48 10.67 -10.22 -3.21
CA TYR A 48 11.27 -9.54 -2.06
C TYR A 48 11.33 -8.04 -2.36
N LEU A 49 10.82 -7.24 -1.43
CA LEU A 49 10.92 -5.79 -1.48
C LEU A 49 12.37 -5.42 -1.12
N ARG A 50 13.07 -4.82 -2.08
CA ARG A 50 14.45 -4.34 -1.95
C ARG A 50 14.43 -2.89 -2.41
N GLY A 51 13.88 -2.06 -1.54
CA GLY A 51 13.39 -0.75 -1.92
C GLY A 51 14.07 0.42 -1.23
N ILE A 52 13.57 1.60 -1.55
CA ILE A 52 13.97 2.86 -0.93
C ILE A 52 12.76 3.78 -0.84
N ASP A 53 12.66 4.54 0.24
CA ASP A 53 11.63 5.54 0.43
C ASP A 53 11.96 6.80 -0.39
N TYR A 54 10.97 7.30 -1.13
CA TYR A 54 11.13 8.35 -2.12
C TYR A 54 10.08 9.46 -1.94
N GLN A 55 10.46 10.49 -1.20
CA GLN A 55 9.66 11.69 -1.04
C GLN A 55 10.56 12.92 -0.86
N PRO A 56 11.12 13.49 -1.95
CA PRO A 56 11.92 14.71 -1.88
C PRO A 56 11.19 15.86 -1.15
N GLY A 57 11.86 16.44 -0.15
CA GLY A 57 11.28 17.37 0.82
C GLY A 57 10.78 16.70 2.12
N GLY A 58 10.82 15.37 2.19
CA GLY A 58 10.35 14.56 3.30
C GLY A 58 8.82 14.31 3.29
N ALA A 59 8.38 13.30 4.04
CA ALA A 59 6.97 12.91 4.16
C ALA A 59 6.03 14.07 4.57
N ALA A 60 6.54 15.03 5.33
CA ALA A 60 5.78 16.20 5.78
C ALA A 60 5.66 17.32 4.73
N ALA A 61 6.47 17.33 3.66
CA ALA A 61 6.41 18.37 2.64
C ALA A 61 5.11 18.35 1.82
N ASN A 62 4.40 17.22 1.81
CA ASN A 62 3.15 17.06 1.09
C ASN A 62 3.27 17.47 -0.39
N THR A 63 4.31 16.94 -1.04
CA THR A 63 4.63 17.14 -2.46
C THR A 63 4.38 15.85 -3.23
N ASP A 64 4.29 15.93 -4.56
CA ASP A 64 4.15 14.75 -5.41
C ASP A 64 5.33 14.66 -6.40
N PRO A 65 6.33 13.79 -6.13
CA PRO A 65 7.44 13.61 -7.05
C PRO A 65 7.07 12.79 -8.30
N LEU A 66 5.92 12.11 -8.31
CA LEU A 66 5.43 11.30 -9.42
C LEU A 66 4.52 12.08 -10.38
N ALA A 67 4.12 13.31 -10.03
CA ALA A 67 3.41 14.22 -10.92
C ALA A 67 4.35 15.04 -11.83
N ASP A 68 5.63 15.15 -11.49
CA ASP A 68 6.64 15.85 -12.29
C ASP A 68 7.55 14.86 -13.03
N THR A 69 7.38 14.78 -14.35
CA THR A 69 8.16 13.88 -15.22
C THR A 69 9.66 14.16 -15.15
N THR A 70 10.08 15.42 -15.01
CA THR A 70 11.50 15.79 -14.96
C THR A 70 12.14 15.27 -13.68
N VAL A 71 11.42 15.40 -12.57
CA VAL A 71 11.86 14.94 -11.24
C VAL A 71 11.91 13.41 -11.20
N CYS A 72 10.82 12.73 -11.58
CA CYS A 72 10.76 11.28 -11.49
C CYS A 72 11.75 10.60 -12.45
N GLU A 73 11.90 11.05 -13.70
CA GLU A 73 12.84 10.41 -14.65
C GLU A 73 14.30 10.58 -14.23
N ARG A 74 14.65 11.73 -13.65
CA ARG A 74 15.98 11.99 -13.07
C ARG A 74 16.29 10.98 -11.97
N ASP A 75 15.35 10.75 -11.06
CA ASP A 75 15.55 9.91 -9.88
C ASP A 75 15.39 8.41 -10.19
N ILE A 76 14.54 8.03 -11.15
CA ILE A 76 14.43 6.66 -11.68
C ILE A 76 15.77 6.18 -12.23
N ALA A 77 16.55 7.06 -12.87
CA ALA A 77 17.89 6.70 -13.30
C ALA A 77 18.81 6.30 -12.13
N LYS A 78 18.63 6.90 -10.94
CA LYS A 78 19.36 6.55 -9.72
C LYS A 78 18.83 5.27 -9.09
N PHE A 79 17.51 5.04 -9.09
CA PHE A 79 16.94 3.77 -8.63
C PHE A 79 17.47 2.57 -9.43
N LYS A 80 17.55 2.72 -10.75
CA LYS A 80 18.16 1.71 -11.62
C LYS A 80 19.64 1.48 -11.32
N ASP A 81 20.36 2.55 -11.03
CA ASP A 81 21.78 2.47 -10.69
C ASP A 81 22.02 1.83 -9.31
N LEU A 82 21.15 2.08 -8.32
CA LEU A 82 21.13 1.41 -7.02
C LEU A 82 20.77 -0.08 -7.14
N GLY A 83 19.88 -0.41 -8.08
CA GLY A 83 19.34 -1.77 -8.25
C GLY A 83 18.15 -2.07 -7.34
N VAL A 84 17.43 -1.04 -6.87
CA VAL A 84 16.17 -1.21 -6.12
C VAL A 84 15.04 -1.64 -7.06
N ASN A 85 14.08 -2.41 -6.53
CA ASN A 85 12.91 -2.88 -7.28
C ASN A 85 11.58 -2.28 -6.78
N VAL A 86 11.61 -1.53 -5.68
CA VAL A 86 10.45 -0.89 -5.08
C VAL A 86 10.83 0.52 -4.64
N ILE A 87 9.92 1.46 -4.83
CA ILE A 87 9.92 2.73 -4.10
C ILE A 87 8.67 2.83 -3.23
N ARG A 88 8.76 3.53 -2.10
CA ARG A 88 7.59 3.98 -1.33
C ARG A 88 7.44 5.48 -1.48
N VAL A 89 6.21 5.93 -1.74
CA VAL A 89 5.87 7.36 -1.81
C VAL A 89 4.79 7.64 -0.77
N TYR A 90 4.97 8.70 0.01
CA TYR A 90 4.12 9.02 1.16
C TYR A 90 2.97 9.97 0.81
N ALA A 91 3.08 10.73 -0.27
CA ALA A 91 2.05 11.65 -0.73
C ALA A 91 2.04 11.75 -2.26
N VAL A 92 0.84 11.70 -2.84
CA VAL A 92 0.60 11.96 -4.27
C VAL A 92 -0.60 12.89 -4.41
N ASP A 93 -0.58 13.73 -5.44
CA ASP A 93 -1.67 14.61 -5.82
C ASP A 93 -2.67 13.84 -6.68
N ASN A 94 -3.75 13.37 -6.06
CA ASN A 94 -4.83 12.65 -6.74
C ASN A 94 -5.69 13.52 -7.69
N SER A 95 -5.29 14.77 -7.97
CA SER A 95 -5.81 15.59 -9.06
C SER A 95 -4.87 15.69 -10.27
N ALA A 96 -3.63 15.19 -10.14
CA ALA A 96 -2.62 15.20 -11.19
C ALA A 96 -2.62 13.90 -12.03
N ASN A 97 -1.86 13.90 -13.13
CA ASN A 97 -1.66 12.71 -13.98
C ASN A 97 -0.27 12.10 -13.72
N HIS A 98 -0.23 10.80 -13.47
CA HIS A 98 1.01 10.05 -13.15
C HIS A 98 1.44 9.09 -14.24
N ASP A 99 0.77 9.06 -15.39
CA ASP A 99 0.95 8.04 -16.44
C ASP A 99 2.41 7.94 -16.88
N LYS A 100 3.07 9.10 -17.04
CA LYS A 100 4.46 9.17 -17.49
C LYS A 100 5.43 8.58 -16.46
N CYS A 101 5.34 9.00 -15.20
CA CYS A 101 6.23 8.51 -14.16
C CYS A 101 5.96 7.04 -13.81
N MET A 102 4.69 6.62 -13.76
CA MET A 102 4.34 5.22 -13.55
C MET A 102 4.81 4.33 -14.71
N SER A 103 4.73 4.82 -15.96
CA SER A 103 5.30 4.12 -17.12
C SER A 103 6.83 4.04 -17.05
N ALA A 104 7.51 5.13 -16.66
CA ALA A 104 8.96 5.15 -16.51
C ALA A 104 9.45 4.19 -15.40
N LEU A 105 8.73 4.12 -14.27
CA LEU A 105 8.99 3.13 -13.22
C LEU A 105 8.78 1.71 -13.73
N ASN A 106 7.69 1.47 -14.46
CA ASN A 106 7.40 0.18 -15.06
C ASN A 106 8.49 -0.27 -16.05
N ASP A 107 8.95 0.64 -16.92
CA ASP A 107 10.05 0.41 -17.87
C ASP A 107 11.40 0.19 -17.18
N ALA A 108 11.55 0.71 -15.96
CA ALA A 108 12.70 0.48 -15.10
C ALA A 108 12.62 -0.83 -14.29
N GLY A 109 11.47 -1.52 -14.29
CA GLY A 109 11.27 -2.71 -13.47
C GLY A 109 10.94 -2.42 -12.00
N ILE A 110 10.48 -1.20 -11.70
CA ILE A 110 10.29 -0.69 -10.34
C ILE A 110 8.79 -0.61 -10.00
N TYR A 111 8.46 -1.12 -8.82
CA TYR A 111 7.14 -1.09 -8.24
C TYR A 111 6.96 0.07 -7.25
N LEU A 112 5.72 0.45 -7.02
CA LEU A 112 5.31 1.49 -6.08
C LEU A 112 4.56 0.87 -4.91
N VAL A 113 5.02 1.14 -3.69
CA VAL A 113 4.21 1.08 -2.47
C VAL A 113 3.73 2.50 -2.20
N LEU A 114 2.42 2.70 -2.04
CA LEU A 114 1.84 4.04 -1.94
C LEU A 114 1.02 4.21 -0.66
N ASP A 115 1.36 5.20 0.13
CA ASP A 115 0.48 5.70 1.16
C ASP A 115 -0.69 6.46 0.50
N VAL A 116 -1.94 6.06 0.79
CA VAL A 116 -3.13 6.75 0.24
C VAL A 116 -3.53 7.97 1.06
N ASN A 117 -2.80 8.21 2.15
CA ASN A 117 -2.96 9.30 3.08
C ASN A 117 -1.94 10.39 2.77
N ASN A 118 -2.18 11.59 3.28
CA ASN A 118 -1.17 12.65 3.31
C ASN A 118 -1.41 13.58 4.51
N PRO A 119 -0.53 14.56 4.79
CA PRO A 119 -0.71 15.49 5.91
C PRO A 119 -2.07 16.21 5.97
N ALA A 120 -2.73 16.45 4.82
CA ALA A 120 -4.05 17.08 4.78
C ALA A 120 -5.21 16.07 4.88
N TYR A 121 -5.02 14.84 4.41
CA TYR A 121 -6.03 13.78 4.36
C TYR A 121 -5.52 12.51 5.04
N SER A 122 -5.80 12.38 6.35
CA SER A 122 -5.36 11.27 7.18
C SER A 122 -6.24 11.13 8.42
N ILE A 123 -6.18 9.98 9.08
CA ILE A 123 -6.71 9.81 10.43
C ILE A 123 -5.86 10.64 11.39
N ASN A 124 -6.51 11.54 12.13
CA ASN A 124 -5.87 12.29 13.20
C ASN A 124 -5.78 11.41 14.45
N ARG A 125 -4.56 10.99 14.82
CA ARG A 125 -4.35 10.11 15.98
C ARG A 125 -4.85 10.69 17.31
N ALA A 126 -4.91 12.01 17.43
CA ALA A 126 -5.41 12.69 18.63
C ALA A 126 -6.95 12.72 18.69
N ASP A 127 -7.63 12.66 17.54
CA ASP A 127 -9.09 12.65 17.44
C ASP A 127 -9.56 11.80 16.24
N PRO A 128 -9.48 10.47 16.34
CA PRO A 128 -9.61 9.59 15.18
C PRO A 128 -11.06 9.44 14.68
N GLY A 129 -12.06 9.64 15.55
CA GLY A 129 -13.48 9.54 15.20
C GLY A 129 -13.92 10.60 14.19
N PRO A 130 -13.79 11.90 14.53
CA PRO A 130 -14.12 13.01 13.64
C PRO A 130 -13.31 13.04 12.33
N SER A 131 -12.06 12.57 12.34
CA SER A 131 -11.20 12.54 11.16
C SER A 131 -11.51 11.39 10.19
N TYR A 132 -12.17 10.32 10.65
CA TYR A 132 -12.75 9.31 9.78
C TYR A 132 -14.12 9.76 9.25
N ASN A 133 -14.07 10.52 8.16
CA ASN A 133 -15.23 11.18 7.58
C ASN A 133 -15.30 11.05 6.05
N THR A 134 -16.38 11.59 5.48
CA THR A 134 -16.70 11.47 4.06
C THR A 134 -15.72 12.22 3.15
N ALA A 135 -15.16 13.36 3.58
CA ALA A 135 -14.15 14.09 2.82
C ALA A 135 -12.82 13.31 2.77
N TYR A 136 -12.43 12.71 3.89
CA TYR A 136 -11.25 11.85 3.96
C TYR A 136 -11.35 10.64 3.02
N LEU A 137 -12.46 9.89 3.11
CA LEU A 137 -12.67 8.70 2.28
C LEU A 137 -12.74 9.02 0.79
N GLN A 138 -13.24 10.21 0.42
CA GLN A 138 -13.23 10.66 -0.97
C GLN A 138 -11.80 10.81 -1.52
N SER A 139 -10.90 11.42 -0.75
CA SER A 139 -9.49 11.55 -1.12
C SER A 139 -8.82 10.17 -1.23
N VAL A 140 -9.02 9.29 -0.23
CA VAL A 140 -8.49 7.92 -0.23
C VAL A 140 -8.94 7.14 -1.46
N PHE A 141 -10.24 7.14 -1.76
CA PHE A 141 -10.81 6.42 -2.89
C PHE A 141 -10.38 6.98 -4.24
N ALA A 142 -10.21 8.30 -4.37
CA ALA A 142 -9.67 8.91 -5.60
C ALA A 142 -8.23 8.44 -5.86
N THR A 143 -7.39 8.39 -4.82
CA THR A 143 -6.02 7.86 -4.92
C THR A 143 -6.03 6.37 -5.30
N VAL A 144 -6.86 5.55 -4.64
CA VAL A 144 -6.98 4.11 -4.96
C VAL A 144 -7.45 3.89 -6.41
N GLU A 145 -8.49 4.60 -6.86
CA GLU A 145 -9.01 4.49 -8.23
C GLU A 145 -7.95 4.81 -9.27
N MET A 146 -7.21 5.90 -9.04
CA MET A 146 -6.16 6.35 -9.92
C MET A 146 -5.00 5.36 -9.99
N PHE A 147 -4.51 4.84 -8.86
CA PHE A 147 -3.29 4.04 -8.84
C PHE A 147 -3.50 2.54 -9.00
N ALA A 148 -4.71 2.01 -8.78
CA ALA A 148 -5.00 0.59 -8.94
C ALA A 148 -4.85 0.11 -10.40
N GLN A 149 -5.01 1.02 -11.37
CA GLN A 149 -4.89 0.69 -12.80
C GLN A 149 -3.45 0.35 -13.23
N TYR A 150 -2.43 0.89 -12.56
CA TYR A 150 -1.03 0.62 -12.91
C TYR A 150 -0.61 -0.73 -12.32
N LYS A 151 -0.11 -1.65 -13.15
CA LYS A 151 0.32 -2.99 -12.69
C LYS A 151 1.49 -2.94 -11.70
N ASN A 152 2.32 -1.90 -11.78
CA ASN A 152 3.45 -1.71 -10.89
C ASN A 152 3.08 -0.99 -9.57
N THR A 153 1.82 -0.64 -9.32
CA THR A 153 1.36 -0.33 -7.95
C THR A 153 1.26 -1.64 -7.17
N LEU A 154 2.26 -1.90 -6.33
CA LEU A 154 2.43 -3.15 -5.57
C LEU A 154 1.49 -3.24 -4.39
N ALA A 155 1.39 -2.17 -3.60
CA ALA A 155 0.61 -2.14 -2.38
C ALA A 155 0.17 -0.74 -2.01
N PHE A 156 -0.92 -0.66 -1.23
CA PHE A 156 -1.35 0.56 -0.56
C PHE A 156 -1.19 0.48 0.95
N PHE A 157 -0.76 1.58 1.58
CA PHE A 157 -0.85 1.77 3.02
C PHE A 157 -2.10 2.56 3.39
N SER A 158 -2.99 1.95 4.19
CA SER A 158 -4.20 2.59 4.73
C SER A 158 -3.90 3.57 5.86
N GLY A 159 -2.68 3.54 6.42
CA GLY A 159 -2.18 4.49 7.40
C GLY A 159 -0.68 4.28 7.65
N ASN A 160 -0.04 5.31 8.21
CA ASN A 160 1.37 5.30 8.60
C ASN A 160 1.53 5.85 10.02
N GLU A 161 2.02 5.02 10.95
CA GLU A 161 2.31 5.39 12.35
C GLU A 161 1.20 6.23 13.01
N VAL A 162 -0.06 5.88 12.73
CA VAL A 162 -1.22 6.52 13.38
C VAL A 162 -1.23 6.10 14.85
N ILE A 163 -1.03 4.80 15.09
CA ILE A 163 -0.76 4.22 16.40
C ILE A 163 0.76 4.27 16.63
N ASN A 164 1.20 4.98 17.67
CA ASN A 164 2.62 5.16 17.99
C ASN A 164 2.85 5.06 19.52
N ASP A 165 3.93 5.64 20.03
CA ASP A 165 4.33 5.62 21.44
C ASP A 165 3.64 6.69 22.29
N GLU A 166 2.89 7.60 21.68
CA GLU A 166 2.08 8.57 22.40
C GLU A 166 0.87 7.89 23.04
N ALA A 167 0.47 8.41 24.21
CA ALA A 167 -0.67 7.90 24.95
C ALA A 167 -1.96 7.93 24.11
N ASP A 168 -2.81 6.92 24.29
CA ASP A 168 -4.14 6.80 23.69
C ASP A 168 -4.19 6.68 22.15
N THR A 169 -3.06 6.60 21.45
CA THR A 169 -3.06 6.50 19.98
C THR A 169 -3.56 5.15 19.46
N ASP A 170 -3.60 4.13 20.32
CA ASP A 170 -4.24 2.83 20.07
C ASP A 170 -5.75 2.96 19.77
N LYS A 171 -6.42 4.02 20.27
CA LYS A 171 -7.81 4.35 19.92
C LYS A 171 -8.03 4.59 18.42
N SER A 172 -6.95 4.83 17.65
CA SER A 172 -7.00 4.98 16.21
C SER A 172 -7.08 3.65 15.45
N ALA A 173 -6.75 2.51 16.09
CA ALA A 173 -6.67 1.23 15.40
C ALA A 173 -7.98 0.79 14.72
N PRO A 174 -9.17 0.94 15.32
CA PRO A 174 -10.43 0.65 14.63
C PRO A 174 -10.63 1.46 13.36
N TYR A 175 -10.20 2.71 13.33
CA TYR A 175 -10.36 3.59 12.16
C TYR A 175 -9.39 3.22 11.04
N VAL A 176 -8.13 2.93 11.36
CA VAL A 176 -7.17 2.40 10.38
C VAL A 176 -7.68 1.10 9.76
N LYS A 177 -8.21 0.20 10.59
CA LYS A 177 -8.82 -1.06 10.12
C LYS A 177 -10.07 -0.83 9.26
N ALA A 178 -10.89 0.17 9.60
CA ALA A 178 -12.03 0.58 8.77
C ALA A 178 -11.60 1.12 7.40
N VAL A 179 -10.51 1.91 7.34
CA VAL A 179 -9.94 2.40 6.07
C VAL A 179 -9.45 1.24 5.22
N THR A 180 -8.72 0.27 5.80
CA THR A 180 -8.29 -0.95 5.09
C THR A 180 -9.49 -1.68 4.48
N ARG A 181 -10.54 -1.95 5.28
CA ARG A 181 -11.79 -2.57 4.82
C ARG A 181 -12.40 -1.81 3.66
N ASP A 182 -12.55 -0.50 3.82
CA ASP A 182 -13.25 0.33 2.86
C ASP A 182 -12.50 0.48 1.54
N MET A 183 -11.18 0.54 1.55
CA MET A 183 -10.36 0.50 0.33
C MET A 183 -10.53 -0.81 -0.44
N LYS A 184 -10.50 -1.94 0.27
CA LYS A 184 -10.70 -3.28 -0.32
C LYS A 184 -12.10 -3.40 -0.92
N ASN A 185 -13.13 -2.97 -0.20
CA ASN A 185 -14.50 -2.95 -0.68
C ASN A 185 -14.67 -2.02 -1.88
N TYR A 186 -14.06 -0.83 -1.84
CA TYR A 186 -14.11 0.11 -2.95
C TYR A 186 -13.53 -0.47 -4.23
N MET A 187 -12.33 -1.09 -4.17
CA MET A 187 -11.75 -1.75 -5.32
C MET A 187 -12.64 -2.87 -5.87
N LYS A 188 -13.25 -3.66 -4.98
CA LYS A 188 -14.16 -4.75 -5.36
C LYS A 188 -15.43 -4.23 -6.05
N GLU A 189 -16.14 -3.29 -5.45
CA GLU A 189 -17.39 -2.72 -5.98
C GLU A 189 -17.17 -1.99 -7.32
N ARG A 190 -15.99 -1.37 -7.48
CA ARG A 190 -15.62 -0.65 -8.70
C ARG A 190 -14.96 -1.52 -9.77
N GLY A 191 -14.76 -2.81 -9.51
CA GLY A 191 -14.11 -3.73 -10.44
C GLY A 191 -12.66 -3.36 -10.74
N LEU A 192 -11.98 -2.71 -9.79
CA LEU A 192 -10.57 -2.35 -9.90
C LEU A 192 -9.69 -3.58 -9.64
N ARG A 193 -8.42 -3.51 -10.03
CA ARG A 193 -7.43 -4.51 -9.62
C ARG A 193 -7.35 -4.54 -8.10
N ALA A 194 -7.42 -5.73 -7.51
CA ALA A 194 -7.24 -5.94 -6.08
C ALA A 194 -5.76 -5.76 -5.71
N VAL A 195 -5.35 -4.50 -5.51
CA VAL A 195 -4.04 -4.16 -4.97
C VAL A 195 -4.02 -4.51 -3.47
N PRO A 196 -3.00 -5.22 -2.95
CA PRO A 196 -2.88 -5.47 -1.53
C PRO A 196 -2.96 -4.18 -0.70
N VAL A 197 -3.75 -4.18 0.37
CA VAL A 197 -3.87 -3.05 1.32
C VAL A 197 -3.37 -3.49 2.70
N GLY A 198 -2.47 -2.72 3.28
CA GLY A 198 -1.89 -2.98 4.59
C GLY A 198 -1.65 -1.71 5.40
N TYR A 199 -0.93 -1.86 6.50
CA TYR A 199 -0.63 -0.76 7.43
C TYR A 199 0.88 -0.68 7.69
N SER A 200 1.42 0.54 7.75
CA SER A 200 2.79 0.83 8.15
C SER A 200 2.79 1.29 9.62
N ALA A 201 3.23 0.44 10.54
CA ALA A 201 3.22 0.72 11.97
C ALA A 201 4.56 1.29 12.47
N ALA A 202 4.52 1.97 13.62
CA ALA A 202 5.74 2.30 14.36
C ALA A 202 6.29 1.05 15.09
N ASP A 203 7.60 0.93 15.26
CA ASP A 203 8.23 -0.12 16.08
C ASP A 203 8.17 0.20 17.59
N VAL A 204 6.97 0.20 18.15
CA VAL A 204 6.73 0.45 19.56
C VAL A 204 6.71 -0.87 20.31
N SER A 205 7.73 -1.11 21.13
CA SER A 205 7.97 -2.42 21.76
C SER A 205 6.81 -2.91 22.63
N SER A 206 6.05 -2.00 23.25
CA SER A 206 4.90 -2.32 24.11
C SER A 206 3.69 -2.82 23.30
N ASN A 207 3.37 -2.21 22.16
CA ASN A 207 2.10 -2.46 21.46
C ASN A 207 2.25 -3.03 20.02
N ARG A 208 3.46 -3.22 19.51
CA ARG A 208 3.67 -3.65 18.11
C ARG A 208 3.03 -5.00 17.79
N LYS A 209 3.15 -6.00 18.67
CA LYS A 209 2.54 -7.32 18.41
C LYS A 209 1.02 -7.24 18.47
N GLN A 210 0.48 -6.46 19.41
CA GLN A 210 -0.95 -6.19 19.53
C GLN A 210 -1.47 -5.47 18.29
N THR A 211 -0.74 -4.47 17.79
CA THR A 211 -1.08 -3.74 16.56
C THR A 211 -1.10 -4.69 15.36
N ALA A 212 -0.08 -5.53 15.20
CA ALA A 212 -0.04 -6.52 14.13
C ALA A 212 -1.20 -7.52 14.24
N ASP A 213 -1.38 -8.15 15.39
CA ASP A 213 -2.44 -9.14 15.62
C ASP A 213 -3.82 -8.52 15.38
N TYR A 214 -4.04 -7.28 15.79
CA TYR A 214 -5.27 -6.56 15.52
C TYR A 214 -5.53 -6.36 14.02
N MET A 215 -4.49 -6.00 13.26
CA MET A 215 -4.60 -5.84 11.80
C MET A 215 -4.81 -7.17 11.06
N ASN A 216 -4.47 -8.33 11.67
CA ASN A 216 -4.70 -9.66 11.10
C ASN A 216 -5.79 -10.49 11.80
N CYS A 217 -6.57 -9.92 12.72
CA CYS A 217 -7.68 -10.63 13.35
C CYS A 217 -9.04 -10.27 12.74
N GLY A 218 -10.08 -11.04 13.04
CA GLY A 218 -11.44 -10.82 12.55
C GLY A 218 -11.71 -11.44 11.18
N SER A 219 -12.80 -11.01 10.54
CA SER A 219 -13.20 -11.48 9.20
C SER A 219 -12.21 -11.04 8.10
N ASP A 220 -12.17 -11.80 7.01
CA ASP A 220 -11.20 -11.60 5.92
C ASP A 220 -11.31 -10.24 5.20
N ASP A 221 -12.49 -9.62 5.20
CA ASP A 221 -12.72 -8.29 4.63
C ASP A 221 -12.14 -7.17 5.51
N LEU A 222 -11.98 -7.42 6.82
CA LEU A 222 -11.42 -6.48 7.79
C LEU A 222 -9.92 -6.63 7.99
N ARG A 223 -9.36 -7.80 7.67
CA ARG A 223 -7.93 -8.08 7.80
C ARG A 223 -7.14 -7.32 6.73
N SER A 224 -5.97 -6.82 7.12
CA SER A 224 -4.97 -6.36 6.17
C SER A 224 -4.49 -7.50 5.26
N ASP A 225 -4.02 -7.16 4.06
CA ASP A 225 -3.42 -8.12 3.14
C ASP A 225 -1.93 -8.34 3.43
N PHE A 226 -1.31 -7.44 4.20
CA PHE A 226 0.05 -7.51 4.73
C PHE A 226 0.20 -6.57 5.93
N PHE A 227 1.30 -6.71 6.67
CA PHE A 227 1.68 -5.79 7.74
C PHE A 227 3.10 -5.29 7.51
N ALA A 228 3.37 -4.02 7.74
CA ALA A 228 4.72 -3.49 7.70
C ALA A 228 4.95 -2.59 8.91
N PHE A 229 6.21 -2.39 9.27
CA PHE A 229 6.56 -1.45 10.32
C PHE A 229 7.96 -0.87 10.12
N ASN A 230 8.14 0.32 10.69
CA ASN A 230 9.34 1.11 10.59
C ASN A 230 10.35 0.64 11.65
N ASP A 231 11.44 0.00 11.22
CA ASP A 231 12.39 -0.67 12.12
C ASP A 231 13.81 -0.08 12.00
N TYR A 232 14.17 0.68 13.02
CA TYR A 232 15.48 1.32 13.13
C TYR A 232 16.37 0.68 14.22
N SER A 233 16.09 -0.56 14.65
CA SER A 233 16.86 -1.18 15.75
C SER A 233 18.23 -1.69 15.32
N TRP A 234 18.48 -1.84 14.02
CA TRP A 234 19.79 -2.20 13.47
C TRP A 234 20.61 -0.96 13.12
N CYS A 235 21.65 -0.66 13.92
CA CYS A 235 22.57 0.47 13.70
C CYS A 235 24.02 -0.01 13.52
N ASN A 236 24.42 -0.42 12.30
CA ASN A 236 25.70 -1.10 12.05
C ASN A 236 25.95 -2.24 13.05
N SER A 237 24.95 -3.12 13.19
CA SER A 237 24.84 -4.12 14.25
C SER A 237 24.90 -5.55 13.67
N ASP A 238 24.39 -6.51 14.43
CA ASP A 238 24.17 -7.90 14.01
C ASP A 238 22.74 -8.33 14.38
N PHE A 239 22.34 -9.52 13.91
CA PHE A 239 20.97 -10.04 14.03
C PHE A 239 20.48 -10.19 15.48
N LYS A 240 21.36 -10.50 16.43
CA LYS A 240 21.01 -10.65 17.85
C LYS A 240 21.07 -9.32 18.58
N THR A 241 22.13 -8.55 18.36
CA THR A 241 22.31 -7.26 19.04
C THR A 241 21.21 -6.25 18.65
N SER A 242 20.76 -6.27 17.39
CA SER A 242 19.61 -5.48 16.92
C SER A 242 18.26 -5.97 17.43
N GLY A 243 18.19 -7.18 18.01
CA GLY A 243 16.98 -7.85 18.44
C GLY A 243 16.11 -8.41 17.31
N TRP A 244 16.62 -8.46 16.07
CA TRP A 244 15.87 -8.99 14.92
C TRP A 244 15.57 -10.49 15.06
N ASP A 245 16.42 -11.25 15.76
CA ASP A 245 16.16 -12.65 16.10
C ASP A 245 14.88 -12.82 16.94
N ALA A 246 14.67 -11.95 17.94
CA ALA A 246 13.45 -11.93 18.73
C ALA A 246 12.24 -11.47 17.90
N LYS A 247 12.41 -10.50 16.99
CA LYS A 247 11.35 -10.02 16.09
C LYS A 247 10.90 -11.13 15.14
N VAL A 248 11.83 -11.82 14.48
CA VAL A 248 11.53 -13.00 13.66
C VAL A 248 10.77 -14.03 14.46
N LYS A 249 11.27 -14.40 15.65
CA LYS A 249 10.59 -15.39 16.50
C LYS A 249 9.15 -14.99 16.85
N ASN A 250 8.92 -13.71 17.14
CA ASN A 250 7.60 -13.19 17.53
C ASN A 250 6.61 -13.13 16.34
N PHE A 251 7.11 -13.04 15.12
CA PHE A 251 6.32 -12.97 13.89
C PHE A 251 6.30 -14.27 13.08
N THR A 252 7.02 -15.30 13.52
CA THR A 252 6.84 -16.66 13.02
C THR A 252 5.37 -17.05 13.11
N ASP A 253 4.81 -17.59 12.02
CA ASP A 253 3.39 -17.98 11.92
C ASP A 253 2.40 -16.80 12.05
N TYR A 254 2.79 -15.60 11.60
CA TYR A 254 1.89 -14.45 11.59
C TYR A 254 0.74 -14.57 10.58
N GLY A 255 0.89 -15.40 9.53
CA GLY A 255 -0.19 -15.70 8.58
C GLY A 255 -0.43 -14.67 7.46
N LEU A 256 0.26 -13.53 7.48
CA LEU A 256 0.28 -12.52 6.40
C LEU A 256 1.72 -12.14 6.04
N PRO A 257 1.97 -11.60 4.84
CA PRO A 257 3.25 -11.01 4.50
C PRO A 257 3.65 -9.89 5.45
N ILE A 258 4.94 -9.89 5.83
CA ILE A 258 5.57 -8.80 6.57
C ILE A 258 6.73 -8.24 5.77
N PHE A 259 6.97 -6.93 5.82
CA PHE A 259 8.23 -6.31 5.40
C PHE A 259 8.55 -5.10 6.28
N LEU A 260 9.80 -4.63 6.25
CA LEU A 260 10.18 -3.40 6.93
C LEU A 260 9.83 -2.22 6.04
N SER A 261 8.80 -1.45 6.40
CA SER A 261 8.36 -0.30 5.61
C SER A 261 9.38 0.83 5.59
N GLU A 262 10.23 0.88 6.62
CA GLU A 262 11.41 1.73 6.73
C GLU A 262 12.50 0.97 7.52
N TYR A 263 13.76 1.15 7.14
CA TYR A 263 14.93 0.81 7.95
C TYR A 263 16.10 1.75 7.65
N GLY A 264 17.20 1.62 8.39
CA GLY A 264 18.46 2.31 8.08
C GLY A 264 18.86 3.33 9.13
N CYS A 265 19.02 2.85 10.37
CA CYS A 265 19.40 3.67 11.53
C CYS A 265 20.66 4.50 11.28
N ILE A 266 20.60 5.78 11.66
CA ILE A 266 21.70 6.74 11.45
C ILE A 266 22.60 6.96 12.67
N LYS A 267 22.36 6.26 13.79
CA LYS A 267 23.15 6.45 15.04
C LYS A 267 24.64 6.15 14.86
N ASN A 268 24.99 5.23 13.95
CA ASN A 268 26.37 4.87 13.64
C ASN A 268 26.63 5.11 12.15
N ARG A 269 27.50 6.08 11.83
CA ARG A 269 27.83 6.46 10.45
C ARG A 269 29.29 6.21 10.07
N PRO A 270 29.60 5.96 8.77
CA PRO A 270 28.62 5.74 7.70
C PRO A 270 27.82 4.44 7.92
N ARG A 271 26.56 4.41 7.49
CA ARG A 271 25.73 3.20 7.46
C ARG A 271 26.38 2.18 6.54
N LYS A 272 26.56 0.96 7.05
CA LYS A 272 27.15 -0.17 6.31
C LYS A 272 26.12 -0.97 5.53
N PHE A 273 24.85 -0.88 5.92
CA PHE A 273 23.73 -1.62 5.33
C PHE A 273 23.87 -3.14 5.42
N ASP A 274 24.54 -3.64 6.46
CA ASP A 274 24.68 -5.07 6.75
C ASP A 274 23.30 -5.75 6.97
N GLU A 275 22.30 -4.99 7.36
CA GLU A 275 20.90 -5.42 7.50
C GLU A 275 20.27 -5.90 6.17
N VAL A 276 20.79 -5.48 5.00
CA VAL A 276 20.37 -6.01 3.70
C VAL A 276 20.72 -7.50 3.60
N SER A 277 21.88 -7.90 4.13
CA SER A 277 22.28 -9.31 4.18
C SER A 277 21.35 -10.11 5.08
N ALA A 278 21.02 -9.58 6.27
CA ALA A 278 20.11 -10.21 7.21
C ALA A 278 18.71 -10.42 6.61
N MET A 279 18.13 -9.41 5.95
CA MET A 279 16.81 -9.53 5.31
C MET A 279 16.77 -10.59 4.20
N MET A 280 17.88 -10.82 3.50
CA MET A 280 17.97 -11.80 2.40
C MET A 280 18.48 -13.17 2.87
N ASN A 281 18.70 -13.38 4.17
CA ASN A 281 19.18 -14.66 4.69
C ASN A 281 18.02 -15.58 5.11
N THR A 282 18.32 -16.86 5.35
CA THR A 282 17.33 -17.87 5.77
C THR A 282 16.84 -17.71 7.21
N GLU A 283 17.52 -16.92 8.04
CA GLU A 283 17.07 -16.63 9.40
C GLU A 283 15.88 -15.66 9.40
N MET A 284 15.72 -14.84 8.36
CA MET A 284 14.67 -13.82 8.29
C MET A 284 13.66 -14.02 7.14
N SER A 285 14.11 -14.53 5.99
CA SER A 285 13.31 -14.57 4.73
C SER A 285 12.05 -15.45 4.77
N GLY A 286 11.94 -16.38 5.72
CA GLY A 286 10.72 -17.17 5.93
C GLY A 286 9.57 -16.39 6.59
N VAL A 287 9.90 -15.27 7.26
CA VAL A 287 8.96 -14.41 7.97
C VAL A 287 8.80 -13.06 7.28
N TYR A 288 9.90 -12.45 6.83
CA TYR A 288 9.91 -11.12 6.22
C TYR A 288 10.17 -11.19 4.71
N SER A 289 9.55 -10.26 3.99
CA SER A 289 9.63 -10.10 2.53
C SER A 289 10.62 -9.02 2.10
N GLY A 290 11.61 -8.69 2.94
CA GLY A 290 12.56 -7.60 2.71
C GLY A 290 12.14 -6.27 3.37
N GLY A 291 12.51 -5.15 2.75
CA GLY A 291 12.24 -3.82 3.28
C GLY A 291 12.68 -2.67 2.38
N LEU A 292 12.44 -1.44 2.85
CA LEU A 292 12.77 -0.20 2.16
C LEU A 292 13.69 0.68 3.00
N LEU A 293 14.78 1.14 2.40
CA LEU A 293 15.70 2.07 3.05
C LEU A 293 15.05 3.45 3.20
N TYR A 294 15.07 3.98 4.42
CA TYR A 294 14.74 5.37 4.70
C TYR A 294 16.02 6.23 4.70
N GLU A 295 16.22 7.19 3.81
CA GLU A 295 15.40 7.52 2.63
C GLU A 295 16.30 7.97 1.45
N TYR A 296 15.71 8.31 0.30
CA TYR A 296 16.46 8.72 -0.89
C TYR A 296 17.18 10.07 -0.71
N SER A 297 16.45 11.16 -0.50
CA SER A 297 17.00 12.52 -0.45
C SER A 297 17.40 12.94 0.97
N ILE A 298 18.49 13.70 1.08
CA ILE A 298 18.95 14.25 2.36
C ILE A 298 18.06 15.43 2.72
N GLU A 299 17.28 15.24 3.78
CA GLU A 299 16.42 16.27 4.38
C GLU A 299 16.98 16.71 5.74
N GLU A 300 16.22 17.52 6.50
CA GLU A 300 16.64 18.00 7.82
C GLU A 300 16.89 16.88 8.85
N ASN A 301 16.32 15.70 8.63
CA ASN A 301 16.48 14.50 9.45
C ASN A 301 17.80 13.73 9.19
N ASP A 302 18.58 14.15 8.17
CA ASP A 302 19.85 13.55 7.74
C ASP A 302 19.78 12.09 7.24
N TYR A 303 18.60 11.51 6.96
CA TYR A 303 18.49 10.09 6.57
C TYR A 303 18.87 9.79 5.11
N GLY A 304 18.89 10.78 4.24
CA GLY A 304 19.09 10.60 2.81
C GLY A 304 20.44 10.02 2.39
N ILE A 305 20.48 9.45 1.19
CA ILE A 305 21.70 8.99 0.52
C ILE A 305 22.04 9.79 -0.76
N VAL A 306 21.20 10.74 -1.16
CA VAL A 306 21.49 11.71 -2.21
C VAL A 306 21.19 13.14 -1.76
N SER A 307 22.00 14.10 -2.20
CA SER A 307 21.71 15.53 -2.05
C SER A 307 21.09 16.06 -3.34
N ILE A 308 19.97 16.78 -3.23
CA ILE A 308 19.32 17.46 -4.34
C ILE A 308 19.63 18.95 -4.23
N GLY A 309 20.40 19.47 -5.20
CA GLY A 309 20.75 20.89 -5.26
C GLY A 309 19.54 21.77 -5.62
N LYS A 310 19.67 23.08 -5.39
CA LYS A 310 18.66 24.09 -5.81
C LYS A 310 18.46 24.16 -7.33
N ASP A 311 19.41 23.63 -8.09
CA ASP A 311 19.39 23.46 -9.54
C ASP A 311 18.80 22.10 -9.98
N ASP A 312 18.13 21.40 -9.06
CA ASP A 312 17.58 20.05 -9.24
C ASP A 312 18.64 18.98 -9.57
N LYS A 313 19.92 19.28 -9.33
CA LYS A 313 21.01 18.35 -9.57
C LYS A 313 21.19 17.38 -8.40
N VAL A 314 21.13 16.09 -8.71
CA VAL A 314 21.36 15.01 -7.74
C VAL A 314 22.86 14.72 -7.61
N THR A 315 23.37 14.75 -6.38
CA THR A 315 24.72 14.34 -6.01
C THR A 315 24.66 13.17 -5.04
N THR A 316 25.36 12.07 -5.35
CA THR A 316 25.43 10.89 -4.48
C THR A 316 26.48 11.08 -3.39
N ILE A 317 26.20 10.62 -2.17
CA ILE A 317 27.20 10.59 -1.07
C ILE A 317 27.82 9.18 -0.90
N SER A 318 28.72 9.00 0.07
CA SER A 318 29.37 7.70 0.30
C SER A 318 28.37 6.58 0.60
N GLU A 319 27.32 6.86 1.38
CA GLU A 319 26.29 5.89 1.73
C GLU A 319 25.48 5.39 0.53
N TYR A 320 25.36 6.19 -0.54
CA TYR A 320 24.75 5.72 -1.80
C TYR A 320 25.52 4.53 -2.39
N ASN A 321 26.85 4.63 -2.43
CA ASN A 321 27.69 3.55 -2.97
C ASN A 321 27.73 2.34 -2.03
N LEU A 322 27.67 2.56 -0.72
CA LEU A 322 27.57 1.47 0.26
C LEU A 322 26.25 0.72 0.11
N PHE A 323 25.13 1.42 -0.01
CA PHE A 323 23.83 0.81 -0.20
C PHE A 323 23.73 0.04 -1.53
N LYS A 324 24.22 0.64 -2.62
CA LYS A 324 24.34 -0.02 -3.93
C LYS A 324 25.15 -1.31 -3.83
N THR A 325 26.29 -1.27 -3.12
CA THR A 325 27.15 -2.44 -2.92
C THR A 325 26.41 -3.52 -2.13
N ALA A 326 25.78 -3.16 -1.01
CA ALA A 326 25.00 -4.07 -0.18
C ALA A 326 23.86 -4.75 -0.97
N LEU A 327 23.15 -4.02 -1.82
CA LEU A 327 22.15 -4.58 -2.73
C LEU A 327 22.80 -5.51 -3.78
N SER A 328 23.95 -5.16 -4.35
CA SER A 328 24.58 -6.02 -5.36
C SER A 328 25.13 -7.33 -4.79
N GLU A 329 25.62 -7.31 -3.55
CA GLU A 329 26.26 -8.46 -2.90
C GLU A 329 25.25 -9.41 -2.23
N ASN A 330 24.06 -8.91 -1.87
CA ASN A 330 23.05 -9.69 -1.17
C ASN A 330 21.82 -9.91 -2.07
N ALA A 331 21.96 -10.78 -3.07
CA ALA A 331 20.87 -11.14 -3.97
C ALA A 331 19.67 -11.72 -3.22
N ALA A 332 18.46 -11.50 -3.76
CA ALA A 332 17.25 -12.09 -3.20
C ALA A 332 17.34 -13.64 -3.19
N PRO A 333 16.81 -14.32 -2.16
CA PRO A 333 16.71 -15.77 -2.14
C PRO A 333 15.98 -16.33 -3.36
N THR A 334 16.38 -17.53 -3.77
CA THR A 334 15.65 -18.31 -4.77
C THR A 334 14.56 -19.17 -4.11
N GLY A 335 13.56 -19.59 -4.88
CA GLY A 335 12.45 -20.39 -4.35
C GLY A 335 11.45 -19.55 -3.55
N ASP A 336 10.81 -20.15 -2.55
CA ASP A 336 9.89 -19.48 -1.64
C ASP A 336 10.58 -18.77 -0.46
N GLY A 337 11.86 -19.08 -0.23
CA GLY A 337 12.67 -18.63 0.91
C GLY A 337 12.07 -18.97 2.27
N GLY A 338 11.36 -20.09 2.38
CA GLY A 338 10.73 -20.54 3.62
C GLY A 338 9.39 -19.89 3.94
N ALA A 339 8.81 -19.16 2.98
CA ALA A 339 7.46 -18.60 3.13
C ALA A 339 6.40 -19.71 3.28
N ALA A 340 5.44 -19.49 4.17
CA ALA A 340 4.25 -20.31 4.29
C ALA A 340 3.35 -20.13 3.05
N SER A 341 2.78 -21.24 2.58
CA SER A 341 1.92 -21.25 1.38
C SER A 341 0.47 -20.86 1.67
N THR A 342 0.04 -20.89 2.93
CA THR A 342 -1.34 -20.59 3.36
C THR A 342 -1.37 -19.37 4.27
N THR A 343 -2.40 -18.54 4.13
CA THR A 343 -2.68 -17.42 5.03
C THR A 343 -3.64 -17.87 6.12
N HIS A 344 -3.55 -17.24 7.31
CA HIS A 344 -4.54 -17.39 8.38
C HIS A 344 -4.58 -16.13 9.24
N SER A 345 -5.68 -15.97 9.98
CA SER A 345 -5.87 -14.88 10.93
C SER A 345 -5.08 -15.10 12.22
N GLN A 346 -4.86 -14.01 12.95
CA GLN A 346 -4.44 -14.05 14.35
C GLN A 346 -5.64 -13.93 15.28
N ALA A 347 -5.48 -14.37 16.53
CA ALA A 347 -6.44 -14.04 17.58
C ALA A 347 -6.39 -12.53 17.83
N CYS A 348 -7.54 -11.89 18.01
CA CYS A 348 -7.54 -10.48 18.35
C CYS A 348 -6.90 -10.25 19.73
N PRO A 349 -6.07 -9.22 19.89
CA PRO A 349 -5.44 -8.90 21.17
C PRO A 349 -6.50 -8.58 22.23
N THR A 350 -6.29 -9.10 23.44
CA THR A 350 -7.08 -8.74 24.62
C THR A 350 -6.68 -7.37 25.14
N SER A 351 -7.60 -6.65 25.77
CA SER A 351 -7.30 -5.35 26.36
C SER A 351 -6.19 -5.45 27.43
N ALA A 352 -5.22 -4.55 27.35
CA ALA A 352 -4.06 -4.41 28.23
C ALA A 352 -3.76 -2.93 28.48
N SER A 353 -2.91 -2.59 29.46
CA SER A 353 -2.64 -1.19 29.83
C SER A 353 -2.17 -0.31 28.68
N ASP A 354 -1.50 -0.90 27.69
CA ASP A 354 -0.95 -0.29 26.47
C ASP A 354 -1.76 -0.60 25.21
N TRP A 355 -2.93 -1.25 25.36
CA TRP A 355 -3.82 -1.64 24.28
C TRP A 355 -5.27 -1.73 24.76
N GLN A 356 -6.04 -0.65 24.62
CA GLN A 356 -7.42 -0.51 25.09
C GLN A 356 -8.45 -0.62 23.95
N VAL A 357 -8.08 -1.25 22.85
CA VAL A 357 -8.96 -1.41 21.68
C VAL A 357 -9.96 -2.53 21.89
N ASN A 358 -11.24 -2.27 21.62
CA ASN A 358 -12.27 -3.32 21.56
C ASN A 358 -12.17 -4.04 20.20
N PRO A 359 -11.75 -5.32 20.17
CA PRO A 359 -11.55 -6.03 18.92
C PRO A 359 -12.82 -6.41 18.17
N SER A 360 -13.99 -6.32 18.82
CA SER A 360 -15.26 -6.74 18.22
C SER A 360 -15.94 -5.62 17.44
N LEU A 361 -15.46 -4.38 17.52
CA LEU A 361 -16.12 -3.22 16.93
C LEU A 361 -15.19 -2.47 15.99
N VAL A 362 -15.60 -2.34 14.73
CA VAL A 362 -14.96 -1.47 13.74
C VAL A 362 -15.98 -0.44 13.27
N PRO A 363 -15.65 0.86 13.19
CA PRO A 363 -16.55 1.88 12.66
C PRO A 363 -17.15 1.47 11.31
N GLU A 364 -18.45 1.67 11.13
CA GLU A 364 -19.06 1.54 9.80
C GLU A 364 -18.54 2.64 8.87
N MET A 365 -18.55 2.41 7.56
CA MET A 365 -18.25 3.50 6.63
C MET A 365 -19.31 4.61 6.79
N PRO A 366 -18.91 5.91 6.89
CA PRO A 366 -19.83 7.03 6.94
C PRO A 366 -20.91 6.91 5.85
N SER A 367 -22.18 7.02 6.25
CA SER A 367 -23.31 6.81 5.33
C SER A 367 -23.23 7.72 4.09
N ALA A 368 -22.75 8.95 4.25
CA ALA A 368 -22.57 9.89 3.14
C ALA A 368 -21.44 9.50 2.16
N ALA A 369 -20.50 8.66 2.57
CA ALA A 369 -19.43 8.11 1.73
C ALA A 369 -19.88 6.88 0.90
N GLN A 370 -20.99 6.21 1.27
CA GLN A 370 -21.51 5.06 0.52
C GLN A 370 -21.78 5.37 -0.97
N LYS A 371 -22.07 6.64 -1.30
CA LYS A 371 -22.24 7.09 -2.69
C LYS A 371 -21.02 6.82 -3.57
N TYR A 372 -19.80 6.82 -3.00
CA TYR A 372 -18.57 6.65 -3.78
C TYR A 372 -18.41 5.22 -4.30
N MET A 373 -18.88 4.22 -3.55
CA MET A 373 -18.82 2.80 -3.92
C MET A 373 -19.47 2.52 -5.28
N THR A 374 -20.53 3.27 -5.61
CA THR A 374 -21.26 3.09 -6.88
C THR A 374 -20.92 4.15 -7.92
N LYS A 375 -20.67 5.40 -7.50
CA LYS A 375 -20.56 6.53 -8.44
C LYS A 375 -19.15 6.85 -8.90
N GLY A 376 -18.11 6.43 -8.19
CA GLY A 376 -16.83 7.16 -8.28
C GLY A 376 -16.55 7.97 -7.03
N ALA A 377 -15.28 8.05 -6.66
CA ALA A 377 -14.77 9.10 -5.77
C ALA A 377 -14.91 10.50 -6.39
N GLY A 378 -15.03 10.57 -7.72
CA GLY A 378 -14.98 11.82 -8.48
C GLY A 378 -13.56 12.36 -8.56
N ASP A 379 -13.43 13.65 -8.86
CA ASP A 379 -12.12 14.30 -8.89
C ASP A 379 -11.51 14.35 -7.49
N GLY A 380 -10.25 13.91 -7.38
CA GLY A 380 -9.51 13.99 -6.13
C GLY A 380 -9.30 15.44 -5.69
N PRO A 381 -9.28 15.73 -4.38
CA PRO A 381 -9.15 17.10 -3.89
C PRO A 381 -7.73 17.67 -4.04
N GLY A 382 -6.75 16.83 -4.39
CA GLY A 382 -5.34 17.18 -4.54
C GLY A 382 -4.66 17.60 -3.24
N LEU A 383 -3.35 17.89 -3.32
CA LEU A 383 -2.54 18.21 -2.13
C LEU A 383 -2.82 19.61 -1.57
N LYS A 384 -3.52 20.46 -2.33
CA LYS A 384 -3.88 21.84 -1.97
C LYS A 384 -5.34 22.02 -1.54
N GLY A 385 -6.11 20.94 -1.45
CA GLY A 385 -7.48 21.01 -0.96
C GLY A 385 -7.56 21.34 0.54
N ASP A 386 -8.79 21.54 1.03
CA ASP A 386 -9.07 22.02 2.40
C ASP A 386 -8.67 21.07 3.53
N GLY A 387 -8.25 19.84 3.22
CA GLY A 387 -7.98 18.78 4.18
C GLY A 387 -9.25 18.17 4.77
N SER A 388 -9.09 17.11 5.56
CA SER A 388 -10.21 16.34 6.12
C SER A 388 -10.17 16.12 7.63
N GLN A 389 -9.06 16.36 8.31
CA GLN A 389 -8.90 15.96 9.72
C GLN A 389 -9.99 16.52 10.65
N ASP A 390 -10.49 17.73 10.38
CA ASP A 390 -11.53 18.40 11.19
C ASP A 390 -12.91 18.47 10.48
N LYS A 391 -13.11 17.76 9.37
CA LYS A 391 -14.31 17.83 8.52
C LYS A 391 -15.42 16.86 8.97
N ALA A 392 -15.71 16.82 10.26
CA ALA A 392 -16.77 15.95 10.81
C ALA A 392 -18.16 16.26 10.22
N ASP A 393 -18.39 17.52 9.83
CA ASP A 393 -19.60 18.00 9.16
C ASP A 393 -19.81 17.40 7.75
N SER A 394 -18.75 16.86 7.13
CA SER A 394 -18.88 16.07 5.89
C SER A 394 -19.60 14.74 6.10
N GLY A 395 -19.72 14.28 7.35
CA GLY A 395 -20.38 13.05 7.77
C GLY A 395 -19.37 12.01 8.25
N THR A 396 -19.58 11.50 9.47
CA THR A 396 -18.76 10.50 10.16
C THR A 396 -19.52 9.17 10.31
N ALA A 397 -18.84 8.14 10.82
CA ALA A 397 -19.48 6.90 11.22
C ALA A 397 -20.45 7.12 12.39
N THR A 398 -21.65 6.54 12.32
CA THR A 398 -22.67 6.65 13.37
C THR A 398 -22.88 5.36 14.16
N ALA A 399 -22.37 4.24 13.64
CA ALA A 399 -22.40 2.94 14.27
C ALA A 399 -21.07 2.19 14.05
N SER A 400 -21.01 0.96 14.56
CA SER A 400 -19.92 0.02 14.34
C SER A 400 -20.46 -1.29 13.82
N VAL A 401 -19.65 -1.98 13.02
CA VAL A 401 -19.90 -3.34 12.58
C VAL A 401 -19.14 -4.33 13.47
N ASP A 402 -19.69 -5.53 13.61
CA ASP A 402 -19.03 -6.62 14.31
C ASP A 402 -17.79 -7.06 13.51
N ALA A 403 -16.65 -7.19 14.17
CA ALA A 403 -15.41 -7.62 13.53
C ALA A 403 -15.37 -9.12 13.21
N GLY A 404 -16.33 -9.89 13.73
CA GLY A 404 -16.39 -11.34 13.65
C GLY A 404 -15.30 -12.02 14.51
N THR A 405 -15.64 -13.08 15.23
CA THR A 405 -14.66 -13.89 15.95
C THR A 405 -14.33 -15.15 15.16
N THR A 406 -13.14 -15.22 14.53
CA THR A 406 -12.60 -16.47 13.98
C THR A 406 -11.81 -17.20 15.06
N GLY A 407 -12.53 -17.91 15.93
CA GLY A 407 -11.96 -18.94 16.80
C GLY A 407 -11.81 -20.27 16.06
N GLY A 408 -10.64 -20.90 16.15
CA GLY A 408 -10.31 -22.16 15.48
C GLY A 408 -11.32 -23.29 15.72
N SER A 409 -11.45 -24.17 14.73
CA SER A 409 -12.32 -25.35 14.73
C SER A 409 -12.19 -26.19 16.00
N SER A 410 -13.31 -26.36 16.70
CA SER A 410 -13.66 -27.63 17.34
C SER A 410 -15.14 -27.88 17.10
N SER A 411 -15.45 -29.08 16.61
CA SER A 411 -16.81 -29.51 16.34
C SER A 411 -17.60 -29.66 17.64
N SER A 412 -18.71 -28.94 17.76
CA SER A 412 -19.84 -29.40 18.57
C SER A 412 -21.12 -28.82 17.99
N SER A 413 -21.91 -29.71 17.39
CA SER A 413 -23.31 -29.52 17.05
C SER A 413 -24.08 -29.02 18.25
N GLU A 414 -24.78 -27.89 18.15
CA GLU A 414 -26.13 -27.73 18.72
C GLU A 414 -26.93 -26.71 17.90
N THR A 415 -28.15 -27.13 17.58
CA THR A 415 -29.21 -26.40 16.89
C THR A 415 -29.83 -25.33 17.78
N SER A 416 -30.07 -24.13 17.25
CA SER A 416 -31.27 -23.37 17.61
C SER A 416 -31.67 -22.39 16.51
N ASP A 417 -32.91 -22.53 16.09
CA ASP A 417 -33.60 -21.66 15.14
C ASP A 417 -33.80 -20.25 15.71
N SER A 418 -33.56 -19.23 14.88
CA SER A 418 -34.34 -17.99 14.86
C SER A 418 -34.12 -17.25 13.54
N ALA A 419 -35.22 -16.91 12.89
CA ALA A 419 -35.31 -16.46 11.51
C ALA A 419 -35.26 -14.93 11.37
N ALA A 420 -34.55 -14.44 10.34
CA ALA A 420 -34.84 -13.20 9.59
C ALA A 420 -34.02 -13.20 8.27
N PRO A 421 -34.46 -12.50 7.21
CA PRO A 421 -34.52 -13.04 5.85
C PRO A 421 -33.22 -12.86 5.04
N THR A 422 -32.84 -13.93 4.33
CA THR A 422 -31.74 -13.93 3.36
C THR A 422 -32.19 -13.26 2.06
N MET A 423 -31.55 -12.13 1.72
CA MET A 423 -31.60 -11.57 0.37
C MET A 423 -30.84 -12.52 -0.56
N MET A 424 -31.56 -13.13 -1.52
CA MET A 424 -30.97 -13.99 -2.55
C MET A 424 -30.03 -13.19 -3.46
N ALA A 425 -28.78 -13.64 -3.58
CA ALA A 425 -27.94 -13.34 -4.73
C ALA A 425 -28.51 -14.09 -5.96
N PRO A 426 -28.40 -13.54 -7.19
CA PRO A 426 -28.97 -14.15 -8.37
C PRO A 426 -28.22 -15.45 -8.70
N MET A 427 -28.93 -16.57 -8.72
CA MET A 427 -28.39 -17.85 -9.21
C MET A 427 -28.17 -17.78 -10.72
N ASP A 428 -26.98 -18.17 -11.16
CA ASP A 428 -26.64 -18.42 -12.55
C ASP A 428 -27.45 -19.64 -13.05
N LEU A 429 -28.43 -19.39 -13.92
CA LEU A 429 -29.36 -20.39 -14.46
C LEU A 429 -28.77 -21.21 -15.63
N ALA A 430 -27.52 -20.92 -16.05
CA ALA A 430 -26.88 -21.62 -17.15
C ALA A 430 -26.76 -23.16 -16.96
N PRO A 431 -26.50 -23.71 -15.77
CA PRO A 431 -26.35 -25.16 -15.61
C PRO A 431 -27.67 -25.94 -15.68
N ILE A 432 -28.81 -25.33 -15.32
CA ILE A 432 -30.13 -26.00 -15.26
C ILE A 432 -30.74 -26.16 -16.66
N CYS A 433 -30.49 -25.21 -17.56
CA CYS A 433 -30.96 -25.28 -18.95
C CYS A 433 -30.25 -26.41 -19.74
N VAL A 434 -29.00 -26.72 -19.41
CA VAL A 434 -28.22 -27.76 -20.11
C VAL A 434 -28.65 -29.17 -19.70
N THR A 435 -28.94 -29.40 -18.41
CA THR A 435 -29.47 -30.69 -17.94
C THR A 435 -30.93 -30.92 -18.36
N GLY A 436 -31.76 -29.87 -18.40
CA GLY A 436 -33.13 -29.97 -18.88
C GLY A 436 -33.23 -30.35 -20.36
N ALA A 437 -32.37 -29.78 -21.21
CA ALA A 437 -32.33 -30.10 -22.64
C ALA A 437 -31.86 -31.55 -22.88
N ALA A 438 -30.87 -32.05 -22.14
CA ALA A 438 -30.37 -33.42 -22.29
C ALA A 438 -31.42 -34.49 -21.94
N ILE A 439 -32.29 -34.23 -20.96
CA ILE A 439 -33.38 -35.14 -20.57
C ILE A 439 -34.52 -35.14 -21.61
N ILE A 440 -34.81 -33.99 -22.22
CA ILE A 440 -35.84 -33.89 -23.27
C ILE A 440 -35.38 -34.59 -24.56
N PHE A 441 -34.11 -34.48 -24.95
CA PHE A 441 -33.59 -35.16 -26.14
C PHE A 441 -33.43 -36.67 -25.96
N THR A 442 -33.14 -37.16 -24.76
CA THR A 442 -33.10 -38.60 -24.47
C THR A 442 -34.50 -39.23 -24.43
N LEU A 443 -35.51 -38.51 -23.94
CA LEU A 443 -36.91 -38.98 -23.97
C LEU A 443 -37.52 -38.95 -25.38
N PHE A 444 -37.16 -37.97 -26.22
CA PHE A 444 -37.62 -37.95 -27.62
C PHE A 444 -36.93 -39.00 -28.51
N GLY A 445 -35.67 -39.35 -28.22
CA GLY A 445 -34.94 -40.40 -28.93
C GLY A 445 -35.46 -41.81 -28.64
N ALA A 446 -35.99 -42.05 -27.44
CA ALA A 446 -36.55 -43.35 -27.04
C ALA A 446 -37.99 -43.60 -27.55
N LEU A 447 -38.68 -42.57 -28.05
CA LEU A 447 -40.02 -42.66 -28.62
C LEU A 447 -40.05 -42.77 -30.16
N LEU A 448 -38.87 -42.79 -30.80
CA LEU A 448 -38.71 -42.90 -32.26
C LEU A 448 -37.88 -44.13 -32.71
N LEU A 449 -37.78 -45.15 -31.85
CA LEU A 449 -37.22 -46.48 -32.17
C LEU A 449 -38.23 -47.60 -31.88
#